data_AF-A0A3Q7EEB5-F1
#
_entry.id   AF-A0A3Q7EEB5-F1
#
_cell.length_a   1.000
_cell.length_b   1.000
_cell.length_c   1.000
_cell.angle_alpha   90.00
_cell.angle_beta   90.00
_cell.angle_gamma   90.00
#
_symmetry.space_group_name_H-M   'P 1'
#
loop_
_entity.id
_entity.type
_entity.pdbx_description
1 polymer ?
#
loop_
_entity_poly.entity_id
_entity_poly.type
_entity_poly.pdbx_seq_one_letter_code
_entity_poly.pdbx_strand_id
1 'polypeptide(L)'
;MPIGCGLFKFLNRKLNKYLVTNNFLHVVVAKPVKKGVYKIFPKTGEVWALYKNVSAHLMKGNNLEDFEYVIVEIVDVPYDYVDVKFLEWVKGFKFVYKDRVEEEKADKAVKICVSEHLRFSHQIPTFRLIEERDGSLRGF
;
A
#
# COMPACT_ATOMS: atom_id res chain seq x y z
N MET A 1 1.78 14.95 -4.97
CA MET A 1 1.52 13.61 -4.37
C MET A 1 0.30 12.95 -5.01
N PRO A 2 0.43 11.82 -5.72
CA PRO A 2 -0.70 11.07 -6.25
C PRO A 2 -1.58 10.46 -5.14
N ILE A 3 -2.90 10.46 -5.35
CA ILE A 3 -3.87 9.86 -4.41
C ILE A 3 -4.26 8.48 -4.91
N GLY A 4 -3.95 7.42 -4.16
CA GLY A 4 -4.35 6.05 -4.48
C GLY A 4 -5.26 5.37 -3.46
N CYS A 5 -5.56 6.02 -2.35
CA CYS A 5 -6.52 5.57 -1.35
C CYS A 5 -7.66 6.59 -1.21
N GLY A 6 -8.91 6.12 -1.29
CA GLY A 6 -10.10 6.96 -1.16
C GLY A 6 -11.27 6.56 -2.05
N LEU A 7 -12.16 7.54 -2.24
CA LEU A 7 -13.31 7.44 -3.15
C LEU A 7 -12.98 8.11 -4.48
N PHE A 8 -13.08 7.33 -5.55
CA PHE A 8 -12.80 7.76 -6.90
C PHE A 8 -14.09 7.83 -7.70
N LYS A 9 -14.39 9.02 -8.23
CA LYS A 9 -15.56 9.24 -9.08
C LYS A 9 -15.13 9.28 -10.54
N PHE A 10 -15.61 8.30 -11.29
CA PHE A 10 -15.49 8.25 -12.74
C PHE A 10 -16.62 9.09 -13.37
N LEU A 11 -16.29 10.32 -13.75
CA LEU A 11 -17.24 11.28 -14.32
C LEU A 11 -17.53 11.03 -15.81
N ASN A 12 -16.58 10.44 -16.53
CA ASN A 12 -16.65 10.30 -17.98
C ASN A 12 -17.08 8.88 -18.35
N ARG A 13 -18.05 8.68 -19.24
CA ARG A 13 -18.46 7.32 -19.65
C ARG A 13 -17.54 6.71 -20.72
N LYS A 14 -16.65 7.49 -21.31
CA LYS A 14 -15.68 7.00 -22.29
C LYS A 14 -14.50 6.36 -21.56
N LEU A 15 -14.40 5.05 -21.66
CA LEU A 15 -13.23 4.29 -21.26
C LEU A 15 -12.10 4.59 -22.25
N ASN A 16 -10.98 5.09 -21.76
CA ASN A 16 -9.77 5.17 -22.57
C ASN A 16 -9.24 3.74 -22.75
N LYS A 17 -9.20 3.28 -23.99
CA LYS A 17 -8.55 2.01 -24.32
C LYS A 17 -7.06 2.27 -24.45
N TYR A 18 -6.27 1.58 -23.64
CA TYR A 18 -4.82 1.56 -23.76
C TYR A 18 -4.43 0.31 -24.54
N LEU A 19 -3.59 0.47 -25.57
CA LEU A 19 -3.10 -0.63 -26.40
C LEU A 19 -1.84 -1.30 -25.83
N VAL A 20 -1.23 -0.67 -24.82
CA VAL A 20 0.00 -1.13 -24.18
C VAL A 20 -0.14 -1.04 -22.66
N THR A 21 0.52 -1.96 -21.95
CA THR A 21 0.46 -2.06 -20.48
C THR A 21 1.62 -1.35 -19.78
N ASN A 22 2.59 -0.81 -20.53
CA ASN A 22 3.84 -0.25 -19.98
C ASN A 22 3.63 0.95 -19.04
N ASN A 23 2.46 1.59 -19.10
CA ASN A 23 2.09 2.71 -18.23
C ASN A 23 1.49 2.26 -16.89
N PHE A 24 1.30 0.95 -16.71
CA PHE A 24 0.67 0.36 -15.53
C PHE A 24 1.65 -0.58 -14.85
N LEU A 25 1.77 -0.44 -13.53
CA LEU A 25 2.57 -1.35 -12.72
C LEU A 25 1.73 -2.55 -12.27
N HIS A 26 0.60 -2.28 -11.64
CA HIS A 26 -0.24 -3.30 -11.02
C HIS A 26 -1.73 -2.98 -11.19
N VAL A 27 -2.54 -4.04 -11.23
CA VAL A 27 -4.00 -3.91 -11.19
C VAL A 27 -4.43 -3.66 -9.75
N VAL A 28 -5.27 -2.64 -9.54
CA VAL A 28 -5.82 -2.31 -8.22
C VAL A 28 -7.25 -2.82 -8.12
N VAL A 29 -7.58 -3.47 -7.00
CA VAL A 29 -8.94 -3.96 -6.73
C VAL A 29 -9.81 -2.84 -6.20
N ALA A 30 -10.57 -2.21 -7.09
CA ALA A 30 -11.51 -1.14 -6.75
C ALA A 30 -12.92 -1.71 -6.52
N LYS A 31 -13.53 -1.44 -5.35
CA LYS A 31 -14.89 -1.89 -5.04
C LYS A 31 -15.92 -0.85 -5.49
N PRO A 32 -16.95 -1.20 -6.28
CA PRO A 32 -18.01 -0.26 -6.61
C PRO A 32 -18.81 0.10 -5.36
N VAL A 33 -19.12 1.39 -5.19
CA VAL A 33 -20.00 1.89 -4.11
C VAL A 33 -21.35 2.29 -4.69
N LYS A 34 -21.33 3.02 -5.80
CA LYS A 34 -22.50 3.40 -6.59
C LYS A 34 -22.07 3.61 -8.03
N LYS A 35 -23.02 3.90 -8.92
CA LYS A 35 -22.74 4.10 -10.35
C LYS A 35 -21.61 5.13 -10.56
N GLY A 36 -20.49 4.66 -11.12
CA GLY A 36 -19.32 5.49 -11.41
C GLY A 36 -18.53 5.94 -10.18
N VAL A 37 -18.75 5.37 -8.99
CA VAL A 37 -17.96 5.65 -7.80
C VAL A 37 -17.37 4.36 -7.26
N TYR A 38 -16.07 4.36 -7.10
CA TYR A 38 -15.29 3.23 -6.62
C TYR A 38 -14.54 3.60 -5.36
N LYS A 39 -14.37 2.64 -4.46
CA LYS A 39 -13.57 2.80 -3.26
C LYS A 39 -12.32 1.92 -3.36
N ILE A 40 -11.19 2.52 -3.00
CA ILE A 40 -9.91 1.84 -2.86
C ILE A 40 -9.43 2.20 -1.45
N PHE A 41 -9.56 1.25 -0.53
CA PHE A 41 -9.16 1.39 0.86
C PHE A 41 -8.41 0.14 1.30
N PRO A 42 -7.47 0.27 2.25
CA PRO A 42 -6.73 -0.86 2.79
C PRO A 42 -7.67 -1.89 3.40
N LYS A 43 -7.25 -3.16 3.36
CA LYS A 43 -7.91 -4.29 4.02
C LYS A 43 -6.90 -5.11 4.79
N THR A 44 -7.35 -5.76 5.84
CA THR A 44 -6.57 -6.72 6.63
C THR A 44 -5.84 -7.72 5.74
N GLY A 45 -4.54 -7.90 6.02
CA GLY A 45 -3.63 -8.78 5.30
C GLY A 45 -3.03 -8.20 4.01
N GLU A 46 -3.47 -7.02 3.56
CA GLU A 46 -2.84 -6.37 2.40
C GLU A 46 -1.52 -5.70 2.80
N VAL A 47 -0.60 -5.60 1.84
CA VAL A 47 0.64 -4.82 2.00
C VAL A 47 0.51 -3.50 1.23
N TRP A 48 0.90 -2.40 1.86
CA TRP A 48 0.73 -1.06 1.33
C TRP A 48 2.02 -0.24 1.44
N ALA A 49 2.26 0.62 0.45
CA ALA A 49 3.25 1.68 0.53
C ALA A 49 2.62 2.93 1.16
N LEU A 50 3.19 3.42 2.26
CA LEU A 50 2.79 4.69 2.87
C LEU A 50 3.85 5.76 2.63
N TYR A 51 3.41 6.98 2.37
CA TYR A 51 4.30 8.16 2.36
C TYR A 51 4.87 8.42 3.75
N LYS A 52 6.20 8.60 3.85
CA LYS A 52 6.88 8.93 5.13
C LYS A 52 6.55 10.33 5.63
N ASN A 53 6.63 11.34 4.76
CA ASN A 53 6.53 12.75 5.15
C ASN A 53 5.47 13.49 4.32
N VAL A 54 4.18 13.29 4.64
CA VAL A 54 3.07 13.86 3.86
C VAL A 54 3.11 15.37 3.80
N SER A 55 3.43 16.06 4.90
CA SER A 55 3.47 17.53 4.92
C SER A 55 4.54 18.07 3.97
N ALA A 56 5.72 17.47 3.91
CA ALA A 56 6.74 17.84 2.92
C ALA A 56 6.31 17.46 1.49
N HIS A 57 5.65 16.32 1.32
CA HIS A 57 5.19 15.83 0.02
C HIS A 57 4.03 16.61 -0.58
N LEU A 58 3.22 17.30 0.23
CA LEU A 58 2.19 18.23 -0.23
C LEU A 58 2.78 19.50 -0.84
N MET A 59 4.01 19.88 -0.43
CA MET A 59 4.74 21.04 -0.97
C MET A 59 5.62 20.69 -2.17
N LYS A 60 5.92 19.40 -2.37
CA LYS A 60 6.67 18.90 -3.54
C LYS A 60 5.74 18.74 -4.76
N GLY A 61 6.32 18.87 -5.95
CA GLY A 61 5.63 18.61 -7.22
C GLY A 61 5.15 17.15 -7.37
N ASN A 62 4.74 16.76 -8.58
CA ASN A 62 4.17 15.44 -8.84
C ASN A 62 5.19 14.40 -9.36
N ASN A 63 6.50 14.66 -9.23
CA ASN A 63 7.52 13.72 -9.65
C ASN A 63 7.57 12.53 -8.69
N LEU A 64 7.30 11.33 -9.20
CA LEU A 64 7.21 10.10 -8.41
C LEU A 64 8.51 9.77 -7.66
N GLU A 65 9.67 10.15 -8.20
CA GLU A 65 11.00 9.88 -7.64
C GLU A 65 11.29 10.65 -6.34
N ASP A 66 10.54 11.73 -6.07
CA ASP A 66 10.77 12.58 -4.90
C ASP A 66 10.06 12.09 -3.63
N PHE A 67 9.29 11.01 -3.73
CA PHE A 67 8.49 10.45 -2.65
C PHE A 67 9.22 9.30 -1.95
N GLU A 68 9.23 9.37 -0.62
CA GLU A 68 9.77 8.29 0.20
C GLU A 68 8.65 7.47 0.83
N TYR A 69 8.89 6.17 0.87
CA TYR A 69 7.89 5.20 1.30
C TYR A 69 8.37 4.35 2.48
N VAL A 70 7.41 3.93 3.28
CA VAL A 70 7.52 2.79 4.20
C VAL A 70 6.55 1.72 3.74
N ILE A 71 6.97 0.47 3.87
CA ILE A 71 6.12 -0.68 3.53
C ILE A 71 5.49 -1.20 4.82
N VAL A 72 4.19 -1.42 4.77
CA VAL A 72 3.43 -1.90 5.93
C VAL A 72 2.48 -3.03 5.55
N GLU A 73 2.24 -3.95 6.46
CA GLU A 73 1.12 -4.90 6.42
C GLU A 73 -0.05 -4.32 7.21
N ILE A 74 -1.27 -4.44 6.67
CA ILE A 74 -2.49 -4.06 7.37
C ILE A 74 -2.90 -5.18 8.32
N VAL A 75 -2.89 -4.90 9.61
CA VAL A 75 -3.29 -5.87 10.65
C VAL A 75 -4.80 -5.86 10.85
N ASP A 76 -5.41 -4.68 10.92
CA ASP A 76 -6.85 -4.53 11.06
C ASP A 76 -7.32 -3.17 10.53
N VAL A 77 -8.62 -3.06 10.24
CA VAL A 77 -9.25 -1.83 9.73
C VAL A 77 -10.49 -1.47 10.56
N PRO A 78 -10.32 -0.99 11.81
CA PRO A 78 -11.40 -0.38 12.58
C PRO A 78 -12.00 0.87 11.89
N TYR A 79 -13.06 1.42 12.50
CA TYR A 79 -13.81 2.52 11.87
C TYR A 79 -13.03 3.85 11.81
N ASP A 80 -12.17 4.11 12.80
CA ASP A 80 -11.52 5.39 13.06
C ASP A 80 -10.00 5.39 12.78
N TYR A 81 -9.40 4.22 12.57
CA TYR A 81 -7.99 4.06 12.21
C TYR A 81 -7.75 2.75 11.45
N VAL A 82 -6.54 2.63 10.91
CA VAL A 82 -6.00 1.41 10.31
C VAL A 82 -4.80 0.96 11.14
N ASP A 83 -4.85 -0.27 11.63
CA ASP A 83 -3.73 -0.89 12.35
C ASP A 83 -2.73 -1.46 11.36
N VAL A 84 -1.46 -1.08 11.48
CA VAL A 84 -0.40 -1.51 10.55
C VAL A 84 0.84 -2.03 11.26
N LYS A 85 1.54 -2.99 10.63
CA LYS A 85 2.88 -3.44 11.01
C LYS A 85 3.89 -2.94 9.99
N PHE A 86 4.99 -2.35 10.45
CA PHE A 86 6.08 -1.95 9.55
C PHE A 86 6.89 -3.16 9.13
N LEU A 87 7.16 -3.23 7.83
CA LEU A 87 7.99 -4.27 7.24
C LEU A 87 9.38 -3.71 6.92
N GLU A 88 10.40 -4.49 7.24
CA GLU A 88 11.79 -4.17 6.89
C GLU A 88 12.28 -5.01 5.72
N TRP A 89 13.10 -4.39 4.87
CA TRP A 89 13.69 -5.06 3.73
C TRP A 89 14.73 -6.08 4.18
N VAL A 90 14.63 -7.30 3.64
CA VAL A 90 15.61 -8.35 3.91
C VAL A 90 16.83 -8.15 2.99
N LYS A 91 17.97 -7.81 3.61
CA LYS A 91 19.23 -7.62 2.90
C LYS A 91 19.58 -8.84 2.05
N GLY A 92 19.93 -8.61 0.79
CA GLY A 92 20.31 -9.66 -0.16
C GLY A 92 19.16 -10.12 -1.08
N PHE A 93 17.91 -9.76 -0.78
CA PHE A 93 16.78 -10.01 -1.66
C PHE A 93 16.30 -8.70 -2.31
N LYS A 94 15.67 -8.75 -3.49
CA LYS A 94 15.19 -7.51 -4.14
C LYS A 94 13.85 -7.02 -3.58
N PHE A 95 12.95 -7.94 -3.25
CA PHE A 95 11.55 -7.65 -2.88
C PHE A 95 11.03 -8.50 -1.70
N VAL A 96 11.94 -9.00 -0.86
CA VAL A 96 11.55 -9.75 0.34
C VAL A 96 11.58 -8.81 1.53
N TYR A 97 10.49 -8.82 2.29
CA TYR A 97 10.32 -8.03 3.48
C TYR A 97 9.90 -8.95 4.62
N LYS A 98 10.23 -8.56 5.85
CA LYS A 98 9.86 -9.27 7.07
C LYS A 98 9.37 -8.29 8.13
N ASP A 99 8.72 -8.82 9.15
CA ASP A 99 8.29 -8.03 10.30
C ASP A 99 9.51 -7.37 10.94
N ARG A 100 9.38 -6.07 11.23
CA ARG A 100 10.40 -5.34 11.96
C ARG A 100 10.39 -5.80 13.41
N VAL A 101 11.42 -6.54 13.82
CA VAL A 101 11.61 -7.00 15.20
C VAL A 101 12.24 -5.86 16.00
N GLU A 102 11.43 -4.93 16.54
CA GLU A 102 11.93 -3.98 17.53
C GLU A 102 11.97 -4.66 18.91
N GLU A 103 13.17 -5.03 19.37
CA GLU A 103 13.43 -5.81 20.58
C GLU A 103 12.91 -5.20 21.89
N GLU A 104 12.42 -3.94 21.92
CA GLU A 104 12.01 -3.30 23.18
C GLU A 104 10.61 -2.66 23.20
N LYS A 105 9.83 -2.75 22.12
CA LYS A 105 8.42 -2.33 22.14
C LYS A 105 7.55 -3.27 21.30
N ALA A 106 7.43 -4.49 21.83
CA ALA A 106 6.41 -5.50 21.55
C ALA A 106 5.35 -5.06 20.53
N ASP A 107 5.43 -5.59 19.30
CA ASP A 107 4.31 -6.07 18.47
C ASP A 107 3.08 -5.15 18.30
N LYS A 108 3.20 -3.86 18.62
CA LYS A 108 2.09 -2.92 18.61
C LYS A 108 1.91 -2.45 17.18
N ALA A 109 0.85 -2.95 16.55
CA ALA A 109 0.32 -2.33 15.35
C ALA A 109 0.23 -0.82 15.58
N VAL A 110 0.82 -0.06 14.65
CA VAL A 110 0.78 1.40 14.68
C VAL A 110 -0.53 1.83 14.06
N LYS A 111 -1.22 2.75 14.73
CA LYS A 111 -2.50 3.27 14.27
C LYS A 111 -2.27 4.40 13.29
N ILE A 112 -2.81 4.27 12.09
CA ILE A 112 -2.92 5.37 11.13
C ILE A 112 -4.36 5.87 11.18
N CYS A 113 -4.57 7.09 11.67
CA CYS A 113 -5.91 7.67 11.77
C CYS A 113 -6.56 7.80 10.39
N VAL A 114 -7.89 7.72 10.31
CA VAL A 114 -8.63 7.92 9.05
C VAL A 114 -8.34 9.29 8.42
N SER A 115 -8.07 10.32 9.23
CA SER A 115 -7.63 11.65 8.76
C SER A 115 -6.31 11.63 8.01
N GLU A 116 -5.49 10.59 8.20
CA GLU A 116 -4.20 10.38 7.56
C GLU A 116 -4.29 9.42 6.36
N HIS A 117 -5.48 9.06 5.86
CA HIS A 117 -5.62 8.15 4.73
C HIS A 117 -4.85 8.58 3.46
N LEU A 118 -4.55 9.88 3.31
CA LEU A 118 -3.71 10.39 2.22
C LEU A 118 -2.26 9.86 2.26
N ARG A 119 -1.84 9.25 3.38
CA ARG A 119 -0.56 8.54 3.50
C ARG A 119 -0.51 7.29 2.64
N PHE A 120 -1.65 6.63 2.40
CA PHE A 120 -1.72 5.41 1.63
C PHE A 120 -1.55 5.71 0.15
N SER A 121 -0.38 5.37 -0.39
CA SER A 121 -0.05 5.60 -1.79
C SER A 121 -0.69 4.55 -2.67
N HIS A 122 -0.33 3.28 -2.50
CA HIS A 122 -0.83 2.17 -3.30
C HIS A 122 -0.63 0.83 -2.59
N GLN A 123 -1.49 -0.13 -2.93
CA GLN A 123 -1.32 -1.53 -2.53
C GLN A 123 -0.16 -2.16 -3.32
N ILE A 124 0.67 -2.92 -2.63
CA ILE A 124 1.73 -3.74 -3.24
C ILE A 124 1.21 -5.17 -3.35
N PRO A 125 1.13 -5.75 -4.56
CA PRO A 125 0.83 -7.18 -4.71
C PRO A 125 1.90 -8.02 -4.02
N THR A 126 1.48 -8.88 -3.09
CA THR A 126 2.39 -9.70 -2.30
C THR A 126 1.89 -11.13 -2.20
N PHE A 127 2.81 -12.03 -1.88
CA PHE A 127 2.54 -13.41 -1.51
C PHE A 127 3.33 -13.69 -0.22
N ARG A 128 2.75 -14.49 0.67
CA ARG A 128 3.37 -14.79 1.96
C ARG A 128 4.27 -16.00 1.81
N LEU A 129 5.53 -15.84 2.21
CA LEU A 129 6.49 -16.92 2.30
C LEU A 129 6.26 -17.71 3.59
N ILE A 130 6.13 -19.02 3.48
CA ILE A 130 5.81 -19.91 4.62
C ILE A 130 6.86 -20.99 4.88
N GLU A 131 7.67 -21.33 3.88
CA GLU A 131 8.70 -22.35 3.99
C GLU A 131 10.00 -21.85 3.37
N GLU A 132 11.10 -22.16 4.04
CA GLU A 132 12.43 -22.19 3.46
C GLU A 132 12.80 -23.67 3.25
N ARG A 133 13.05 -24.07 1.99
CA ARG A 133 13.65 -25.39 1.68
C ARG A 133 14.87 -25.17 0.82
N ASP A 134 16.03 -25.50 1.35
CA ASP A 134 17.32 -25.49 0.65
C ASP A 134 17.60 -24.16 -0.07
N GLY A 135 17.31 -23.02 0.57
CA GLY A 135 17.50 -21.68 -0.01
C GLY A 135 16.45 -21.25 -1.04
N SER A 136 15.40 -22.06 -1.28
CA SER A 136 14.25 -21.68 -2.10
C SER A 136 13.09 -21.18 -1.23
N LEU A 137 12.71 -19.93 -1.44
CA LEU A 137 11.55 -19.30 -0.78
C LEU A 137 10.28 -19.67 -1.56
N ARG A 138 9.33 -20.36 -0.90
CA ARG A 138 8.01 -20.68 -1.48
C ARG A 138 6.89 -19.88 -0.81
N GLY A 139 5.94 -19.44 -1.61
CA GLY A 139 4.69 -18.82 -1.16
C GLY A 139 3.46 -19.62 -1.54
N PHE A 140 2.29 -19.20 -1.04
CA PHE A 140 0.97 -19.70 -1.43
C PHE A 140 0.59 -19.33 -2.87
#